data_AF-A0A517RE23-F1
#
_entry.id   AF-A0A517RE23-F1
#
_cell.length_a   1.000
_cell.length_b   1.000
_cell.length_c   1.000
_cell.angle_alpha   90.00
_cell.angle_beta   90.00
_cell.angle_gamma   90.00
#
_symmetry.space_group_name_H-M   'P 1'
#
loop_
_entity.id
_entity.type
_entity.pdbx_description
1 polymer ?
#
loop_
_entity_poly.entity_id
_entity_poly.type
_entity_poly.pdbx_seq_one_letter_code
_entity_poly.pdbx_strand_id
1 'polypeptide(L)'
;MKHLHQACPRLFSILYLTFVRKLFSRSLIIVTACLLSILFYEVPVWAQFNDLLNRIPSSANAIVVIDVTDMHASALARKEGWQKKHEAAYVERPLYLPPEADKIVIAAQLNFANDLEQNWELAVMDLKEPIPMRSIARAEGGYVDSINGLHSAWTPSDAYFVSLSTSHMGVMHPANRQAVSRWADFGRTNSSLVISPYLSQAAKVIRRGGPQIAMAIDLKDSIPPHKLEEGLKQSKVLKGNEQKIKELAEIIGGVQGILFSVKIGSKAEGELRIDLSSETAKNSSLAKSMVLEIVDKLGVHLDDLEKWKVEFKDKSMILSGLLSQDGMRRVFSILEIPSTKFSELKDEDLSPGSPDAVAQASLTYFKSVTVLIDDLRKYLRTNRDNHIVYTERYARKIDRLPILNVDEDLLTYGSDVAETLRGIALAKRAAGSRTGVRNASVYGNYSYNYDSNNNYYGRRSNANVKIQNRTEEQSKATGVRFTSWKEIEDETAAIRREMTKRYQVEF
;
A
#
# COMPACT_ATOMS: atom_id res chain seq x y z
N MET A 1 83.06 -2.46 21.32
CA MET A 1 84.49 -2.44 20.96
C MET A 1 84.69 -3.20 19.66
N LYS A 2 85.30 -2.51 18.69
CA LYS A 2 86.04 -2.99 17.50
C LYS A 2 85.32 -3.64 16.31
N HIS A 3 85.80 -3.16 15.16
CA HIS A 3 85.36 -3.28 13.77
C HIS A 3 86.07 -4.42 13.00
N LEU A 4 85.42 -4.81 11.88
CA LEU A 4 85.94 -5.18 10.53
C LEU A 4 86.99 -6.29 10.32
N HIS A 5 86.67 -7.26 9.44
CA HIS A 5 87.15 -7.40 8.04
C HIS A 5 86.38 -8.55 7.34
N GLN A 6 85.59 -8.28 6.29
CA GLN A 6 85.90 -8.38 4.85
C GLN A 6 86.01 -9.81 4.28
N ALA A 7 85.09 -10.20 3.39
CA ALA A 7 85.37 -10.48 1.97
C ALA A 7 84.11 -11.00 1.22
N CYS A 8 83.78 -10.34 0.11
CA CYS A 8 82.93 -10.77 -1.00
C CYS A 8 83.78 -10.50 -2.25
N PRO A 9 83.82 -11.34 -3.31
CA PRO A 9 82.84 -11.16 -4.40
C PRO A 9 82.53 -12.39 -5.30
N ARG A 10 81.30 -12.36 -5.86
CA ARG A 10 80.90 -12.77 -7.24
C ARG A 10 80.83 -14.25 -7.64
N LEU A 11 79.86 -14.47 -8.55
CA LEU A 11 79.54 -15.64 -9.37
C LEU A 11 78.62 -16.69 -8.73
N PHE A 12 77.31 -16.58 -9.00
CA PHE A 12 76.51 -17.59 -9.73
C PHE A 12 75.06 -17.13 -9.91
N SER A 13 74.88 -15.89 -10.37
CA SER A 13 73.70 -15.48 -11.12
C SER A 13 73.86 -16.01 -12.55
N ILE A 14 73.19 -17.12 -12.91
CA ILE A 14 72.78 -17.47 -14.29
C ILE A 14 71.92 -18.76 -14.38
N LEU A 15 71.86 -19.63 -13.37
CA LEU A 15 71.14 -20.92 -13.52
C LEU A 15 69.69 -21.02 -13.01
N TYR A 16 69.13 -19.97 -12.38
CA TYR A 16 67.73 -20.04 -11.87
C TYR A 16 66.69 -19.34 -12.75
N LEU A 17 67.11 -18.56 -13.76
CA LEU A 17 66.19 -17.76 -14.58
C LEU A 17 65.68 -18.45 -15.86
N THR A 18 66.16 -19.65 -16.18
CA THR A 18 65.75 -20.37 -17.41
C THR A 18 64.75 -21.50 -17.18
N PHE A 19 64.47 -21.88 -15.93
CA PHE A 19 63.53 -22.98 -15.65
C PHE A 19 62.12 -22.52 -15.26
N VAL A 20 61.97 -21.32 -14.66
CA VAL A 20 60.64 -20.82 -14.23
C VAL A 20 59.86 -20.14 -15.37
N ARG A 21 60.52 -19.82 -16.49
CA ARG A 21 59.88 -19.13 -17.63
C ARG A 21 59.11 -20.04 -18.59
N LYS A 22 59.13 -21.37 -18.40
CA LYS A 22 58.56 -22.33 -19.35
C LYS A 22 57.32 -23.09 -18.87
N LEU A 23 56.83 -22.83 -17.63
CA LEU A 23 55.65 -23.52 -17.09
C LEU A 23 54.41 -22.63 -16.85
N PHE A 24 54.51 -21.32 -17.07
CA PHE A 24 53.34 -20.44 -17.04
C PHE A 24 52.94 -20.08 -18.47
N SER A 25 52.19 -20.99 -19.11
CA SER A 25 51.56 -20.70 -20.39
C SER A 25 50.64 -19.49 -20.20
N ARG A 26 50.65 -18.57 -21.17
CA ARG A 26 49.76 -17.39 -21.20
C ARG A 26 48.28 -17.77 -21.04
N SER A 27 47.92 -19.02 -21.35
CA SER A 27 46.59 -19.59 -21.18
C SER A 27 46.16 -19.72 -19.71
N LEU A 28 47.07 -20.03 -18.78
CA LEU A 28 46.70 -20.21 -17.37
C LEU A 28 46.39 -18.87 -16.69
N ILE A 29 47.14 -17.81 -17.01
CA ILE A 29 46.90 -16.46 -16.48
C ILE A 29 45.56 -15.88 -17.00
N ILE A 30 45.18 -16.17 -18.25
CA ILE A 30 43.88 -15.77 -18.80
C ILE A 30 42.74 -16.54 -18.13
N VAL A 31 42.90 -17.84 -17.87
CA VAL A 31 41.89 -18.66 -17.18
C VAL A 31 41.74 -18.23 -15.71
N THR A 32 42.83 -17.90 -15.01
CA THR A 32 42.75 -17.40 -13.62
C THR A 32 42.18 -15.98 -13.55
N ALA A 33 42.47 -15.11 -14.53
CA ALA A 33 41.86 -13.78 -14.62
C ALA A 33 40.35 -13.86 -14.94
N CYS A 34 39.92 -14.77 -15.83
CA CYS A 34 38.50 -15.02 -16.10
C CYS A 34 37.76 -15.63 -14.89
N LEU A 35 38.40 -16.55 -14.14
CA LEU A 35 37.80 -17.13 -12.92
C LEU A 35 37.72 -16.14 -11.76
N LEU A 36 38.66 -15.19 -11.62
CA LEU A 36 38.59 -14.12 -10.61
C LEU A 36 37.60 -13.00 -11.00
N SER A 37 37.38 -12.73 -12.30
CA SER A 37 36.34 -11.77 -12.74
C SER A 37 34.91 -12.28 -12.57
N ILE A 38 34.70 -13.58 -12.37
CA ILE A 38 33.36 -14.17 -12.15
C ILE A 38 32.97 -14.17 -10.65
N LEU A 39 33.91 -13.98 -9.72
CA LEU A 39 33.66 -14.14 -8.28
C LEU A 39 33.15 -12.89 -7.54
N PHE A 40 33.06 -11.72 -8.18
CA PHE A 40 32.53 -10.49 -7.55
C PHE A 40 31.76 -9.59 -8.53
N TYR A 41 30.92 -10.16 -9.39
CA TYR A 41 29.77 -9.37 -9.88
C TYR A 41 28.73 -9.34 -8.77
N GLU A 42 28.94 -8.47 -7.77
CA GLU A 42 27.80 -7.94 -7.03
C GLU A 42 26.94 -7.21 -8.06
N VAL A 43 25.91 -7.88 -8.56
CA VAL A 43 24.86 -7.21 -9.32
C VAL A 43 24.41 -6.03 -8.44
N PRO A 44 24.53 -4.78 -8.89
CA PRO A 44 24.12 -3.64 -8.10
C PRO A 44 22.68 -3.89 -7.65
N VAL A 45 22.43 -3.85 -6.34
CA VAL A 45 21.16 -4.23 -5.69
C VAL A 45 19.95 -3.49 -6.29
N TRP A 46 20.17 -2.35 -6.97
CA TRP A 46 19.17 -1.62 -7.75
C TRP A 46 18.60 -2.40 -8.95
N ALA A 47 19.31 -3.41 -9.48
CA ALA A 47 18.84 -4.21 -10.61
C ALA A 47 17.67 -5.14 -10.26
N GLN A 48 17.36 -5.35 -8.98
CA GLN A 48 16.42 -6.37 -8.52
C GLN A 48 14.95 -6.08 -8.85
N PHE A 49 14.59 -4.79 -8.97
CA PHE A 49 13.22 -4.34 -9.28
C PHE A 49 13.09 -3.70 -10.66
N ASN A 50 14.19 -3.49 -11.38
CA ASN A 50 14.16 -2.77 -12.65
C ASN A 50 13.27 -3.47 -13.69
N ASP A 51 13.29 -4.81 -13.75
CA ASP A 51 12.41 -5.53 -14.69
C ASP A 51 10.94 -5.27 -14.38
N LEU A 52 10.54 -5.30 -13.10
CA LEU A 52 9.18 -4.99 -12.68
C LEU A 52 8.82 -3.52 -12.94
N LEU A 53 9.73 -2.60 -12.62
CA LEU A 53 9.52 -1.16 -12.79
C LEU A 53 9.42 -0.74 -14.27
N ASN A 54 10.12 -1.43 -15.17
CA ASN A 54 10.00 -1.23 -16.62
C ASN A 54 8.60 -1.59 -17.14
N ARG A 55 7.81 -2.35 -16.39
CA ARG A 55 6.44 -2.76 -16.77
C ARG A 55 5.39 -1.78 -16.28
N ILE A 56 5.82 -0.72 -15.58
CA ILE A 56 4.95 0.33 -15.05
C ILE A 56 4.83 1.48 -16.07
N PRO A 57 3.62 1.87 -16.48
CA PRO A 57 3.40 2.99 -17.39
C PRO A 57 3.88 4.33 -16.81
N SER A 58 4.27 5.25 -17.69
CA SER A 58 4.73 6.60 -17.30
C SER A 58 3.65 7.46 -16.65
N SER A 59 2.38 7.11 -16.78
CA SER A 59 1.25 7.78 -16.16
C SER A 59 1.09 7.47 -14.66
N ALA A 60 1.87 6.52 -14.12
CA ALA A 60 1.89 6.24 -12.69
C ALA A 60 2.36 7.47 -11.90
N ASN A 61 1.60 7.84 -10.87
CA ASN A 61 2.00 8.86 -9.90
C ASN A 61 2.08 8.32 -8.46
N ALA A 62 1.79 7.04 -8.27
CA ALA A 62 2.04 6.33 -7.03
C ALA A 62 2.61 4.94 -7.30
N ILE A 63 3.54 4.49 -6.46
CA ILE A 63 4.06 3.12 -6.48
C ILE A 63 4.15 2.54 -5.07
N VAL A 64 4.10 1.21 -5.00
CA VAL A 64 4.53 0.44 -3.84
C VAL A 64 5.49 -0.64 -4.29
N VAL A 65 6.64 -0.73 -3.64
CA VAL A 65 7.67 -1.73 -3.90
C VAL A 65 7.84 -2.59 -2.67
N ILE A 66 7.81 -3.92 -2.87
CA ILE A 66 7.84 -4.90 -1.79
C ILE A 66 8.86 -6.00 -2.11
N ASP A 67 9.82 -6.18 -1.21
CA ASP A 67 10.69 -7.35 -1.18
C ASP A 67 10.07 -8.42 -0.27
N VAL A 68 9.31 -9.34 -0.87
CA VAL A 68 8.55 -10.38 -0.16
C VAL A 68 9.51 -11.35 0.50
N THR A 69 10.59 -11.68 -0.19
CA THR A 69 11.61 -12.62 0.29
C THR A 69 12.36 -12.08 1.50
N ASP A 70 12.85 -10.83 1.45
CA ASP A 70 13.52 -10.22 2.61
C ASP A 70 12.56 -9.97 3.77
N MET A 71 11.30 -9.60 3.49
CA MET A 71 10.25 -9.46 4.51
C MET A 71 10.04 -10.77 5.26
N HIS A 72 9.81 -11.87 4.55
CA HIS A 72 9.59 -13.15 5.20
C HIS A 72 10.85 -13.72 5.87
N ALA A 73 12.03 -13.35 5.39
CA ALA A 73 13.29 -13.73 6.01
C ALA A 73 13.52 -13.03 7.37
N SER A 74 12.79 -11.95 7.68
CA SER A 74 12.93 -11.18 8.92
C SER A 74 12.65 -12.00 10.19
N ALA A 75 13.27 -11.58 11.30
CA ALA A 75 13.10 -12.23 12.60
C ALA A 75 11.64 -12.14 13.10
N LEU A 76 10.99 -11.00 12.88
CA LEU A 76 9.58 -10.80 13.22
C LEU A 76 8.68 -11.75 12.42
N ALA A 77 8.85 -11.82 11.09
CA ALA A 77 8.02 -12.69 10.24
C ALA A 77 8.14 -14.18 10.61
N ARG A 78 9.34 -14.65 10.96
CA ARG A 78 9.56 -16.02 11.44
C ARG A 78 8.91 -16.27 12.79
N LYS A 79 9.08 -15.33 13.73
CA LYS A 79 8.51 -15.42 15.08
C LYS A 79 6.98 -15.49 15.03
N GLU A 80 6.37 -14.62 14.23
CA GLU A 80 4.92 -14.49 14.08
C GLU A 80 4.36 -15.46 13.02
N GLY A 81 5.19 -16.33 12.43
CA GLY A 81 4.74 -17.41 11.55
C GLY A 81 4.10 -16.96 10.24
N TRP A 82 4.53 -15.82 9.66
CA TRP A 82 3.93 -15.25 8.44
C TRP A 82 4.05 -16.13 7.18
N GLN A 83 4.88 -17.18 7.22
CA GLN A 83 4.98 -18.17 6.14
C GLN A 83 4.23 -19.48 6.42
N LYS A 84 3.67 -19.66 7.62
CA LYS A 84 3.03 -20.93 8.00
C LYS A 84 1.71 -21.11 7.25
N LYS A 85 1.37 -22.35 6.87
CA LYS A 85 0.13 -22.65 6.13
C LYS A 85 -1.16 -22.66 6.97
N HIS A 86 -1.11 -22.36 8.27
CA HIS A 86 -2.28 -22.49 9.14
C HIS A 86 -3.29 -21.36 8.89
N GLU A 87 -4.55 -21.71 8.69
CA GLU A 87 -5.67 -20.77 8.44
C GLU A 87 -5.85 -19.74 9.57
N ALA A 88 -5.62 -20.12 10.84
CA ALA A 88 -5.61 -19.18 11.96
C ALA A 88 -4.46 -18.15 11.85
N ALA A 89 -3.30 -18.58 11.35
CA ALA A 89 -2.18 -17.70 11.07
C ALA A 89 -2.37 -16.91 9.77
N TYR A 90 -3.37 -17.24 8.94
CA TYR A 90 -3.80 -16.41 7.82
C TYR A 90 -4.46 -15.17 8.38
N VAL A 91 -5.57 -15.36 9.11
CA VAL A 91 -6.44 -14.32 9.67
C VAL A 91 -5.70 -13.25 10.48
N GLU A 92 -4.63 -13.62 11.19
CA GLU A 92 -3.87 -12.70 12.05
C GLU A 92 -2.80 -11.86 11.33
N ARG A 93 -2.55 -12.08 10.02
CA ARG A 93 -1.48 -11.39 9.28
C ARG A 93 -1.79 -9.91 9.02
N PRO A 94 -0.80 -9.02 9.25
CA PRO A 94 -0.94 -7.62 8.84
C PRO A 94 -0.96 -7.40 7.32
N LEU A 95 -0.27 -8.26 6.55
CA LEU A 95 -0.14 -8.16 5.10
C LEU A 95 -0.31 -9.55 4.47
N TYR A 96 -1.15 -9.61 3.43
CA TYR A 96 -1.36 -10.81 2.64
C TYR A 96 -0.75 -10.59 1.26
N LEU A 97 0.34 -11.29 0.99
CA LEU A 97 0.99 -11.31 -0.32
C LEU A 97 0.83 -12.70 -0.93
N PRO A 98 0.74 -12.82 -2.26
CA PRO A 98 0.82 -14.11 -2.94
C PRO A 98 2.07 -14.85 -2.47
N PRO A 99 1.95 -16.05 -1.88
CA PRO A 99 3.10 -16.79 -1.36
C PRO A 99 4.10 -17.19 -2.45
N GLU A 100 3.65 -17.25 -3.70
CA GLU A 100 4.47 -17.47 -4.89
C GLU A 100 5.35 -16.26 -5.24
N ALA A 101 5.05 -15.06 -4.76
CA ALA A 101 5.80 -13.86 -5.10
C ALA A 101 7.13 -13.75 -4.33
N ASP A 102 8.20 -13.41 -5.04
CA ASP A 102 9.48 -12.97 -4.47
C ASP A 102 9.51 -11.44 -4.31
N LYS A 103 8.97 -10.73 -5.29
CA LYS A 103 8.97 -9.27 -5.36
C LYS A 103 7.67 -8.78 -5.97
N ILE A 104 7.22 -7.62 -5.52
CA ILE A 104 5.99 -6.99 -6.00
C ILE A 104 6.22 -5.51 -6.23
N VAL A 105 5.76 -5.02 -7.38
CA VAL A 105 5.58 -3.60 -7.64
C VAL A 105 4.11 -3.35 -7.92
N ILE A 106 3.47 -2.53 -7.10
CA ILE A 106 2.15 -1.97 -7.35
C ILE A 106 2.34 -0.56 -7.87
N ALA A 107 1.51 -0.14 -8.83
CA ALA A 107 1.46 1.23 -9.30
C ALA A 107 0.00 1.67 -9.48
N ALA A 108 -0.23 2.97 -9.33
CA ALA A 108 -1.54 3.56 -9.55
C ALA A 108 -1.42 4.92 -10.22
N GLN A 109 -2.52 5.32 -10.87
CA GLN A 109 -2.77 6.70 -11.24
C GLN A 109 -3.89 7.26 -10.37
N LEU A 110 -3.49 8.15 -9.46
CA LEU A 110 -4.38 8.87 -8.56
C LEU A 110 -4.75 10.24 -9.15
N ASN A 111 -6.02 10.60 -9.10
CA ASN A 111 -6.50 11.90 -9.56
C ASN A 111 -6.62 12.88 -8.38
N PHE A 112 -5.58 13.69 -8.17
CA PHE A 112 -5.57 14.71 -7.12
C PHE A 112 -6.61 15.81 -7.30
N ALA A 113 -7.11 16.02 -8.52
CA ALA A 113 -8.16 17.00 -8.78
C ALA A 113 -9.56 16.49 -8.39
N ASN A 114 -9.73 15.17 -8.22
CA ASN A 114 -11.01 14.54 -7.91
C ASN A 114 -10.88 13.61 -6.69
N ASP A 115 -10.57 14.18 -5.52
CA ASP A 115 -10.53 13.47 -4.23
C ASP A 115 -9.69 12.18 -4.20
N LEU A 116 -8.57 12.16 -4.94
CA LEU A 116 -7.66 11.00 -5.07
C LEU A 116 -8.33 9.77 -5.72
N GLU A 117 -9.34 9.98 -6.58
CA GLU A 117 -9.95 8.90 -7.35
C GLU A 117 -8.86 8.11 -8.09
N GLN A 118 -8.94 6.78 -7.98
CA GLN A 118 -7.99 5.87 -8.59
C GLN A 118 -8.45 5.51 -9.99
N ASN A 119 -7.82 6.09 -11.01
CA ASN A 119 -8.17 5.82 -12.42
C ASN A 119 -7.84 4.37 -12.81
N TRP A 120 -6.71 3.86 -12.31
CA TRP A 120 -6.30 2.47 -12.44
C TRP A 120 -5.30 2.10 -11.35
N GLU A 121 -5.24 0.79 -11.09
CA GLU A 121 -4.21 0.10 -10.32
C GLU A 121 -3.61 -1.01 -11.18
N LEU A 122 -2.33 -1.26 -11.01
CA LEU A 122 -1.72 -2.47 -11.51
C LEU A 122 -0.67 -3.00 -10.54
N ALA A 123 -0.52 -4.32 -10.49
CA ALA A 123 0.53 -5.00 -9.79
C ALA A 123 1.33 -5.85 -10.78
N VAL A 124 2.65 -5.87 -10.61
CA VAL A 124 3.57 -6.73 -11.34
C VAL A 124 4.38 -7.50 -10.31
N MET A 125 4.39 -8.82 -10.46
CA MET A 125 5.00 -9.75 -9.51
C MET A 125 6.07 -10.58 -10.20
N ASP A 126 7.19 -10.76 -9.50
CA ASP A 126 8.20 -11.77 -9.78
C ASP A 126 7.83 -13.02 -8.99
N LEU A 127 7.64 -14.15 -9.66
CA LEU A 127 7.11 -15.39 -9.08
C LEU A 127 8.18 -16.48 -9.00
N LYS A 128 8.22 -17.19 -7.86
CA LYS A 128 9.02 -18.40 -7.64
C LYS A 128 8.57 -19.57 -8.49
N GLU A 129 7.26 -19.64 -8.73
CA GLU A 129 6.61 -20.69 -9.49
C GLU A 129 5.46 -20.12 -10.33
N PRO A 130 5.23 -20.65 -11.54
CA PRO A 130 4.18 -20.13 -12.41
C PRO A 130 2.80 -20.42 -11.82
N ILE A 131 1.93 -19.42 -11.86
CA ILE A 131 0.52 -19.55 -11.47
C ILE A 131 -0.33 -19.81 -12.74
N PRO A 132 -1.03 -20.95 -12.84
CA PRO A 132 -1.95 -21.18 -13.95
C PRO A 132 -3.16 -20.25 -13.90
N MET A 133 -3.51 -19.60 -15.02
CA MET A 133 -4.68 -18.71 -15.08
C MET A 133 -6.00 -19.41 -14.75
N ARG A 134 -6.11 -20.71 -15.05
CA ARG A 134 -7.27 -21.53 -14.66
C ARG A 134 -7.44 -21.60 -13.13
N SER A 135 -6.34 -21.70 -12.40
CA SER A 135 -6.35 -21.75 -10.93
C SER A 135 -6.88 -20.44 -10.34
N ILE A 136 -6.49 -19.30 -10.94
CA ILE A 136 -7.01 -17.98 -10.57
C ILE A 136 -8.50 -17.87 -10.87
N ALA A 137 -8.90 -18.16 -12.12
CA ALA A 137 -10.29 -18.12 -12.54
C ALA A 137 -11.18 -18.99 -11.63
N ARG A 138 -10.72 -20.19 -11.26
CA ARG A 138 -11.44 -21.07 -10.33
C ARG A 138 -11.56 -20.48 -8.93
N ALA A 139 -10.45 -20.01 -8.36
CA ALA A 139 -10.42 -19.50 -6.99
C ALA A 139 -11.25 -18.23 -6.79
N GLU A 140 -11.34 -17.40 -7.84
CA GLU A 140 -11.96 -16.07 -7.81
C GLU A 140 -13.36 -16.06 -8.45
N GLY A 141 -13.84 -17.19 -8.99
CA GLY A 141 -15.13 -17.26 -9.71
C GLY A 141 -15.13 -16.57 -11.08
N GLY A 142 -13.95 -16.43 -11.68
CA GLY A 142 -13.72 -15.82 -12.96
C GLY A 142 -13.70 -16.80 -14.14
N TYR A 143 -13.16 -16.33 -15.27
CA TYR A 143 -12.93 -17.17 -16.45
C TYR A 143 -11.56 -16.90 -17.09
N VAL A 144 -11.04 -17.89 -17.79
CA VAL A 144 -9.78 -17.78 -18.54
C VAL A 144 -10.03 -17.05 -19.86
N ASP A 145 -9.15 -16.12 -20.22
CA ASP A 145 -9.15 -15.36 -21.46
C ASP A 145 -7.75 -15.43 -22.13
N SER A 146 -7.64 -14.86 -23.32
CA SER A 146 -6.39 -14.63 -24.03
C SER A 146 -6.34 -13.18 -24.53
N ILE A 147 -5.38 -12.40 -24.02
CA ILE A 147 -5.15 -11.01 -24.40
C ILE A 147 -3.81 -10.92 -25.13
N ASN A 148 -3.83 -10.54 -26.41
CA ASN A 148 -2.63 -10.44 -27.26
C ASN A 148 -1.77 -11.73 -27.29
N GLY A 149 -2.44 -12.89 -27.21
CA GLY A 149 -1.79 -14.20 -27.14
C GLY A 149 -1.19 -14.55 -25.77
N LEU A 150 -1.36 -13.69 -24.76
CA LEU A 150 -0.99 -13.97 -23.38
C LEU A 150 -2.16 -14.65 -22.66
N HIS A 151 -1.83 -15.66 -21.85
CA HIS A 151 -2.81 -16.26 -20.96
C HIS A 151 -3.26 -15.24 -19.92
N SER A 152 -4.57 -15.07 -19.79
CA SER A 152 -5.17 -14.17 -18.81
C SER A 152 -6.35 -14.81 -18.08
N ALA A 153 -6.74 -14.22 -16.95
CA ALA A 153 -7.98 -14.54 -16.25
C ALA A 153 -8.70 -13.25 -15.90
N TRP A 154 -9.98 -13.17 -16.20
CA TRP A 154 -10.86 -12.14 -15.68
C TRP A 154 -11.43 -12.61 -14.33
N THR A 155 -11.59 -11.70 -13.38
CA THR A 155 -12.25 -11.98 -12.09
C THR A 155 -13.42 -11.05 -11.83
N PRO A 156 -14.48 -11.51 -11.12
CA PRO A 156 -15.62 -10.69 -10.71
C PRO A 156 -15.25 -9.48 -9.84
N SER A 157 -14.08 -9.51 -9.21
CA SER A 157 -13.48 -8.42 -8.43
C SER A 157 -12.95 -7.24 -9.27
N ASP A 158 -13.47 -7.09 -10.50
CA ASP A 158 -13.10 -6.07 -11.49
C ASP A 158 -11.59 -6.03 -11.79
N ALA A 159 -10.96 -7.20 -11.89
CA ALA A 159 -9.55 -7.33 -12.24
C ALA A 159 -9.29 -8.27 -13.43
N TYR A 160 -8.18 -8.01 -14.13
CA TYR A 160 -7.58 -8.96 -15.05
C TYR A 160 -6.19 -9.37 -14.57
N PHE A 161 -5.93 -10.67 -14.56
CA PHE A 161 -4.63 -11.27 -14.38
C PHE A 161 -4.05 -11.61 -15.75
N VAL A 162 -2.76 -11.36 -15.95
CA VAL A 162 -2.07 -11.60 -17.23
C VAL A 162 -0.70 -12.22 -16.96
N SER A 163 -0.40 -13.34 -17.61
CA SER A 163 0.96 -13.89 -17.63
C SER A 163 1.82 -13.07 -18.58
N LEU A 164 2.72 -12.24 -18.03
CA LEU A 164 3.62 -11.38 -18.80
C LEU A 164 4.88 -12.13 -19.25
N SER A 165 5.28 -13.17 -18.52
CA SER A 165 6.32 -14.14 -18.88
C SER A 165 6.16 -15.41 -18.02
N THR A 166 7.12 -16.34 -18.10
CA THR A 166 7.13 -17.56 -17.30
C THR A 166 7.25 -17.33 -15.79
N SER A 167 7.89 -16.23 -15.37
CA SER A 167 8.08 -15.87 -13.95
C SER A 167 7.44 -14.53 -13.57
N HIS A 168 6.69 -13.89 -14.49
CA HIS A 168 6.08 -12.60 -14.23
C HIS A 168 4.58 -12.64 -14.45
N MET A 169 3.84 -12.19 -13.43
CA MET A 169 2.39 -12.03 -13.48
C MET A 169 2.02 -10.57 -13.25
N GLY A 170 1.13 -10.09 -14.10
CA GLY A 170 0.50 -8.81 -13.98
C GLY A 170 -0.94 -8.93 -13.48
N VAL A 171 -1.39 -7.97 -12.70
CA VAL A 171 -2.80 -7.77 -12.34
C VAL A 171 -3.15 -6.31 -12.62
N MET A 172 -4.32 -6.04 -13.17
CA MET A 172 -4.79 -4.67 -13.42
C MET A 172 -6.27 -4.53 -13.06
N HIS A 173 -6.58 -3.40 -12.41
CA HIS A 173 -7.93 -2.96 -12.05
C HIS A 173 -8.13 -1.50 -12.53
N PRO A 174 -9.30 -1.12 -13.06
CA PRO A 174 -10.47 -1.95 -13.32
C PRO A 174 -10.23 -2.96 -14.45
N ALA A 175 -11.10 -3.94 -14.63
CA ALA A 175 -11.02 -4.99 -15.64
C ALA A 175 -11.38 -4.49 -17.05
N ASN A 176 -10.88 -3.31 -17.43
CA ASN A 176 -11.03 -2.77 -18.76
C ASN A 176 -10.11 -3.55 -19.72
N ARG A 177 -10.67 -4.56 -20.41
CA ARG A 177 -9.93 -5.44 -21.32
C ARG A 177 -9.06 -4.69 -22.35
N GLN A 178 -9.50 -3.54 -22.86
CA GLN A 178 -8.71 -2.74 -23.81
C GLN A 178 -7.51 -2.07 -23.13
N ALA A 179 -7.69 -1.49 -21.94
CA ALA A 179 -6.59 -0.91 -21.17
C ALA A 179 -5.57 -1.99 -20.77
N VAL A 180 -6.06 -3.15 -20.34
CA VAL A 180 -5.24 -4.33 -20.01
C VAL A 180 -4.44 -4.80 -21.23
N SER A 181 -5.07 -4.88 -22.41
CA SER A 181 -4.39 -5.24 -23.66
C SER A 181 -3.24 -4.27 -24.00
N ARG A 182 -3.49 -2.96 -23.95
CA ARG A 182 -2.44 -1.94 -24.20
C ARG A 182 -1.30 -2.03 -23.19
N TRP A 183 -1.63 -2.20 -21.91
CA TRP A 183 -0.63 -2.34 -20.86
C TRP A 183 0.16 -3.64 -20.99
N ALA A 184 -0.48 -4.77 -21.30
CA ALA A 184 0.19 -6.05 -21.45
C ALA A 184 1.21 -6.03 -22.61
N ASP A 185 0.88 -5.38 -23.73
CA ASP A 185 1.85 -5.15 -24.81
C ASP A 185 3.01 -4.27 -24.37
N PHE A 186 2.71 -3.16 -23.68
CA PHE A 186 3.74 -2.27 -23.11
C PHE A 186 4.64 -3.03 -22.13
N GLY A 187 4.07 -3.72 -21.15
CA GLY A 187 4.79 -4.47 -20.12
C GLY A 187 5.60 -5.63 -20.68
N ARG A 188 5.26 -6.17 -21.85
CA ARG A 188 6.07 -7.20 -22.52
C ARG A 188 7.26 -6.63 -23.29
N THR A 189 7.09 -5.44 -23.86
CA THR A 189 8.03 -4.89 -24.86
C THR A 189 8.94 -3.80 -24.34
N ASN A 190 8.52 -3.08 -23.29
CA ASN A 190 9.29 -1.98 -22.73
C ASN A 190 10.45 -2.49 -21.86
N SER A 191 11.66 -2.01 -22.15
CA SER A 191 12.88 -2.34 -21.42
C SER A 191 13.49 -1.13 -20.70
N SER A 192 12.77 -0.01 -20.67
CA SER A 192 13.26 1.29 -20.20
C SER A 192 12.42 1.82 -19.05
N LEU A 193 13.06 2.42 -18.04
CA LEU A 193 12.34 3.01 -16.92
C LEU A 193 11.70 4.34 -17.35
N VAL A 194 10.37 4.40 -17.33
CA VAL A 194 9.59 5.57 -17.81
C VAL A 194 8.76 6.27 -16.73
N ILE A 195 8.81 5.78 -15.48
CA ILE A 195 8.18 6.46 -14.33
C ILE A 195 8.93 7.73 -13.96
N SER A 196 8.29 8.59 -13.15
CA SER A 196 8.89 9.85 -12.75
C SER A 196 10.22 9.67 -11.98
N PRO A 197 11.14 10.66 -12.04
CA PRO A 197 12.38 10.60 -11.28
C PRO A 197 12.17 10.42 -9.78
N TYR A 198 11.08 10.99 -9.22
CA TYR A 198 10.75 10.85 -7.81
C TYR A 198 10.42 9.39 -7.45
N LEU A 199 9.52 8.76 -8.21
CA LEU A 199 9.14 7.35 -7.99
C LEU A 199 10.33 6.40 -8.24
N SER A 200 11.14 6.67 -9.26
CA SER A 200 12.39 5.93 -9.52
C SER A 200 13.34 5.99 -8.33
N GLN A 201 13.53 7.18 -7.75
CA GLN A 201 14.40 7.36 -6.59
C GLN A 201 13.84 6.69 -5.33
N ALA A 202 12.52 6.76 -5.13
CA ALA A 202 11.84 6.11 -4.02
C ALA A 202 11.97 4.59 -4.08
N ALA A 203 11.88 3.97 -5.26
CA ALA A 203 12.06 2.52 -5.40
C ALA A 203 13.45 2.05 -4.97
N LYS A 204 14.49 2.90 -5.10
CA LYS A 204 15.88 2.53 -4.75
C LYS A 204 16.13 2.39 -3.25
N VAL A 205 15.19 2.82 -2.40
CA VAL A 205 15.33 2.64 -0.95
C VAL A 205 15.20 1.18 -0.57
N ILE A 206 14.49 0.38 -1.38
CA ILE A 206 14.46 -1.07 -1.25
C ILE A 206 15.79 -1.62 -1.72
N ARG A 207 16.54 -2.17 -0.77
CA ARG A 207 17.85 -2.77 -0.96
C ARG A 207 18.11 -3.75 0.16
N ARG A 208 19.02 -4.69 -0.08
CA ARG A 208 19.47 -5.66 0.94
C ARG A 208 19.81 -4.98 2.27
N GLY A 209 19.15 -5.41 3.35
CA GLY A 209 19.33 -4.86 4.70
C GLY A 209 18.67 -3.50 4.96
N GLY A 210 18.03 -2.92 3.94
CA GLY A 210 17.21 -1.73 4.00
C GLY A 210 15.76 -2.04 4.39
N PRO A 211 14.84 -1.10 4.13
CA PRO A 211 13.39 -1.35 4.18
C PRO A 211 12.97 -2.42 3.18
N GLN A 212 11.95 -3.19 3.55
CA GLN A 212 11.34 -4.23 2.72
C GLN A 212 10.12 -3.70 1.95
N ILE A 213 9.53 -2.59 2.41
CA ILE A 213 8.35 -1.97 1.80
C ILE A 213 8.61 -0.48 1.63
N ALA A 214 8.28 0.05 0.46
CA ALA A 214 8.36 1.47 0.14
C ALA A 214 7.12 1.87 -0.67
N MET A 215 6.37 2.84 -0.18
CA MET A 215 5.21 3.44 -0.83
C MET A 215 5.55 4.88 -1.16
N ALA A 216 5.39 5.29 -2.41
CA ALA A 216 5.73 6.62 -2.84
C ALA A 216 4.62 7.23 -3.67
N ILE A 217 4.42 8.53 -3.48
CA ILE A 217 3.48 9.34 -4.24
C ILE A 217 4.23 10.56 -4.76
N ASP A 218 4.21 10.75 -6.08
CA ASP A 218 4.69 11.96 -6.72
C ASP A 218 3.62 13.05 -6.57
N LEU A 219 3.97 14.12 -5.86
CA LEU A 219 3.05 15.22 -5.56
C LEU A 219 3.43 16.50 -6.28
N LYS A 220 4.45 16.47 -7.14
CA LYS A 220 4.87 17.65 -7.87
C LYS A 220 3.70 18.17 -8.71
N ASP A 221 3.42 19.47 -8.59
CA ASP A 221 2.35 20.17 -9.31
C ASP A 221 0.93 19.58 -9.06
N SER A 222 0.73 18.81 -7.98
CA SER A 222 -0.54 18.13 -7.71
C SER A 222 -1.63 18.99 -7.06
N ILE A 223 -1.25 20.07 -6.36
CA ILE A 223 -2.18 20.87 -5.54
C ILE A 223 -2.34 22.27 -6.14
N PRO A 224 -3.55 22.67 -6.59
CA PRO A 224 -3.80 24.02 -7.06
C PRO A 224 -3.57 25.06 -5.93
N PRO A 225 -2.86 26.18 -6.19
CA PRO A 225 -2.54 27.17 -5.16
C PRO A 225 -3.75 27.68 -4.38
N HIS A 226 -4.87 27.92 -5.05
CA HIS A 226 -6.10 28.39 -4.41
C HIS A 226 -6.70 27.36 -3.44
N LYS A 227 -6.64 26.05 -3.78
CA LYS A 227 -7.10 24.96 -2.91
C LYS A 227 -6.20 24.81 -1.70
N LEU A 228 -4.89 24.95 -1.89
CA LEU A 228 -3.93 24.94 -0.80
C LEU A 228 -4.22 26.08 0.19
N GLU A 229 -4.39 27.31 -0.30
CA GLU A 229 -4.68 28.46 0.56
C GLU A 229 -6.02 28.30 1.30
N GLU A 230 -7.07 27.83 0.61
CA GLU A 230 -8.36 27.53 1.22
C GLU A 230 -8.22 26.47 2.33
N GLY A 231 -7.48 25.39 2.07
CA GLY A 231 -7.23 24.32 3.04
C GLY A 231 -6.46 24.79 4.27
N LEU A 232 -5.47 25.66 4.08
CA LEU A 232 -4.68 26.26 5.16
C LEU A 232 -5.51 27.25 6.00
N LYS A 233 -6.40 28.03 5.39
CA LYS A 233 -7.34 28.91 6.12
C LYS A 233 -8.30 28.11 7.02
N GLN A 234 -8.64 26.89 6.62
CA GLN A 234 -9.47 25.98 7.41
C GLN A 234 -8.67 25.17 8.44
N SER A 235 -7.35 25.37 8.55
CA SER A 235 -6.51 24.59 9.47
C SER A 235 -6.80 24.93 10.93
N LYS A 236 -7.04 23.89 11.73
CA LYS A 236 -7.18 24.01 13.19
C LYS A 236 -5.85 24.38 13.84
N VAL A 237 -4.73 23.92 13.28
CA VAL A 237 -3.37 24.24 13.75
C VAL A 237 -3.06 25.72 13.53
N LEU A 238 -3.46 26.30 12.39
CA LEU A 238 -3.10 27.68 12.04
C LEU A 238 -4.02 28.74 12.64
N LYS A 239 -5.26 28.39 13.03
CA LYS A 239 -6.22 29.28 13.70
C LYS A 239 -6.39 30.64 12.98
N GLY A 240 -6.29 30.66 11.66
CA GLY A 240 -6.44 31.88 10.83
C GLY A 240 -5.23 32.84 10.83
N ASN A 241 -4.05 32.42 11.26
CA ASN A 241 -2.84 33.25 11.17
C ASN A 241 -2.41 33.45 9.70
N GLU A 242 -2.76 34.60 9.11
CA GLU A 242 -2.53 34.88 7.69
C GLU A 242 -1.06 34.85 7.27
N GLN A 243 -0.14 35.32 8.12
CA GLN A 243 1.29 35.29 7.83
C GLN A 243 1.78 33.85 7.70
N LYS A 244 1.46 33.00 8.68
CA LYS A 244 1.84 31.58 8.65
C LYS A 244 1.20 30.82 7.50
N ILE A 245 -0.03 31.19 7.12
CA ILE A 245 -0.71 30.61 5.96
C ILE A 245 0.09 30.89 4.68
N LYS A 246 0.55 32.13 4.46
CA LYS A 246 1.36 32.47 3.29
C LYS A 246 2.70 31.72 3.27
N GLU A 247 3.41 31.73 4.40
CA GLU A 247 4.70 31.02 4.54
C GLU A 247 4.57 29.51 4.28
N LEU A 248 3.53 28.87 4.80
CA LEU A 248 3.28 27.44 4.59
C LEU A 248 2.75 27.13 3.19
N ALA A 249 2.00 28.04 2.56
CA ALA A 249 1.53 27.86 1.19
C ALA A 249 2.70 27.77 0.21
N GLU A 250 3.74 28.60 0.38
CA GLU A 250 4.96 28.53 -0.44
C GLU A 250 5.70 27.20 -0.26
N ILE A 251 5.80 26.72 0.98
CA ILE A 251 6.51 25.47 1.29
C ILE A 251 5.74 24.25 0.80
N ILE A 252 4.46 24.16 1.13
CA ILE A 252 3.61 23.02 0.75
C ILE A 252 3.36 23.03 -0.76
N GLY A 253 3.26 24.21 -1.39
CA GLY A 253 3.21 24.33 -2.85
C GLY A 253 4.49 23.83 -3.53
N GLY A 254 5.61 23.80 -2.81
CA GLY A 254 6.88 23.21 -3.23
C GLY A 254 7.02 21.70 -3.00
N VAL A 255 5.96 20.99 -2.57
CA VAL A 255 6.05 19.55 -2.32
C VAL A 255 6.45 18.78 -3.59
N GLN A 256 7.43 17.89 -3.45
CA GLN A 256 7.88 17.02 -4.53
C GLN A 256 7.22 15.65 -4.43
N GLY A 257 7.08 15.13 -3.21
CA GLY A 257 6.41 13.86 -3.00
C GLY A 257 6.48 13.39 -1.57
N ILE A 258 5.86 12.24 -1.33
CA ILE A 258 5.89 11.54 -0.05
C ILE A 258 6.43 10.13 -0.28
N LEU A 259 7.27 9.65 0.65
CA LEU A 259 7.77 8.29 0.72
C LEU A 259 7.49 7.75 2.12
N PHE A 260 6.74 6.65 2.20
CA PHE A 260 6.57 5.87 3.40
C PHE A 260 7.32 4.55 3.25
N SER A 261 8.24 4.22 4.15
CA SER A 261 9.01 2.97 4.11
C SER A 261 8.89 2.19 5.41
N VAL A 262 8.95 0.86 5.31
CA VAL A 262 8.89 -0.04 6.46
C VAL A 262 10.07 -1.00 6.43
N LYS A 263 10.83 -0.99 7.53
CA LYS A 263 11.88 -1.95 7.82
C LYS A 263 11.40 -2.96 8.85
N ILE A 264 11.47 -4.23 8.51
CA ILE A 264 10.99 -5.37 9.28
C ILE A 264 12.21 -6.19 9.70
N GLY A 265 12.66 -5.98 10.93
CA GLY A 265 13.75 -6.72 11.57
C GLY A 265 13.22 -7.65 12.66
N SER A 266 13.65 -7.44 13.89
CA SER A 266 13.01 -8.00 15.10
C SER A 266 11.76 -7.22 15.53
N LYS A 267 11.64 -5.98 15.04
CA LYS A 267 10.48 -5.08 15.17
C LYS A 267 10.20 -4.46 13.79
N ALA A 268 9.02 -3.88 13.64
CA ALA A 268 8.67 -3.07 12.49
C ALA A 268 8.98 -1.58 12.77
N GLU A 269 9.81 -0.98 11.95
CA GLU A 269 10.20 0.43 11.99
C GLU A 269 9.65 1.11 10.73
N GLY A 270 8.93 2.21 10.91
CA GLY A 270 8.40 3.01 9.82
C GLY A 270 9.11 4.35 9.70
N GLU A 271 9.19 4.85 8.47
CA GLU A 271 9.69 6.18 8.14
C GLU A 271 8.75 6.84 7.11
N LEU A 272 8.20 8.01 7.45
CA LEU A 272 7.45 8.88 6.57
C LEU A 272 8.33 10.08 6.22
N ARG A 273 8.72 10.17 4.96
CA ARG A 273 9.51 11.25 4.39
C ARG A 273 8.64 12.10 3.48
N ILE A 274 8.71 13.42 3.66
CA ILE A 274 8.05 14.42 2.83
C ILE A 274 9.15 15.27 2.21
N ASP A 275 9.29 15.22 0.89
CA ASP A 275 10.31 15.93 0.15
C ASP A 275 9.74 17.24 -0.43
N LEU A 276 10.48 18.32 -0.29
CA LEU A 276 10.11 19.69 -0.66
C LEU A 276 11.13 20.26 -1.67
N SER A 277 10.76 21.33 -2.37
CA SER A 277 11.64 22.01 -3.33
C SER A 277 12.68 22.92 -2.65
N SER A 278 12.38 23.38 -1.43
CA SER A 278 13.16 24.33 -0.64
C SER A 278 13.50 23.78 0.76
N GLU A 279 14.46 24.42 1.44
CA GLU A 279 14.90 24.02 2.78
C GLU A 279 13.81 24.20 3.84
N THR A 280 13.73 23.24 4.77
CA THR A 280 12.57 23.08 5.67
C THR A 280 12.77 23.69 7.06
N ALA A 281 13.98 24.15 7.39
CA ALA A 281 14.39 24.47 8.77
C ALA A 281 13.55 25.56 9.45
N LYS A 282 12.90 26.45 8.69
CA LYS A 282 12.17 27.62 9.21
C LYS A 282 10.80 27.31 9.83
N ASN A 283 10.22 26.12 9.60
CA ASN A 283 8.81 25.81 9.98
C ASN A 283 8.65 24.55 10.85
N SER A 284 9.69 24.19 11.59
CA SER A 284 9.77 22.91 12.31
C SER A 284 8.74 22.70 13.42
N SER A 285 8.30 23.76 14.10
CA SER A 285 7.45 23.65 15.29
C SER A 285 6.00 23.27 15.02
N LEU A 286 5.47 23.57 13.83
CA LEU A 286 4.09 23.26 13.44
C LEU A 286 3.97 22.06 12.50
N ALA A 287 5.06 21.67 11.85
CA ALA A 287 5.03 20.70 10.76
C ALA A 287 4.43 19.35 11.17
N LYS A 288 4.77 18.82 12.35
CA LYS A 288 4.20 17.55 12.83
C LYS A 288 2.68 17.64 12.97
N SER A 289 2.19 18.67 13.65
CA SER A 289 0.76 18.88 13.85
C SER A 289 0.02 19.09 12.52
N MET A 290 0.67 19.74 11.54
CA MET A 290 0.13 19.89 10.20
C MET A 290 0.04 18.55 9.46
N VAL A 291 1.08 17.72 9.52
CA VAL A 291 1.06 16.37 8.93
C VAL A 291 -0.05 15.53 9.56
N LEU A 292 -0.17 15.54 10.89
CA LEU A 292 -1.24 14.85 11.61
C LEU A 292 -2.62 15.36 11.17
N GLU A 293 -2.82 16.68 11.09
CA GLU A 293 -4.08 17.26 10.60
C GLU A 293 -4.38 16.86 9.14
N ILE A 294 -3.36 16.74 8.28
CA ILE A 294 -3.54 16.34 6.88
C ILE A 294 -3.92 14.86 6.77
N VAL A 295 -3.21 13.94 7.44
CA VAL A 295 -3.57 12.51 7.42
C VAL A 295 -4.93 12.27 8.06
N ASP A 296 -5.28 13.07 9.08
CA ASP A 296 -6.62 13.12 9.69
C ASP A 296 -7.70 13.60 8.75
N LYS A 297 -7.39 14.49 7.80
CA LYS A 297 -8.35 14.94 6.79
C LYS A 297 -8.47 13.94 5.64
N LEU A 298 -7.38 13.29 5.27
CA LEU A 298 -7.33 12.29 4.21
C LEU A 298 -7.90 10.92 4.62
N GLY A 299 -8.10 10.68 5.91
CA GLY A 299 -8.71 9.44 6.41
C GLY A 299 -7.76 8.27 6.49
N VAL A 300 -6.47 8.58 6.53
CA VAL A 300 -5.36 7.63 6.63
C VAL A 300 -4.60 7.83 7.93
N HIS A 301 -5.30 8.25 8.99
CA HIS A 301 -4.70 8.44 10.31
C HIS A 301 -4.02 7.15 10.79
N LEU A 302 -2.86 7.33 11.42
CA LEU A 302 -2.07 6.27 12.00
C LEU A 302 -1.59 6.72 13.38
N ASP A 303 -2.14 6.10 14.43
CA ASP A 303 -1.88 6.47 15.83
C ASP A 303 -0.36 6.45 16.17
N ASP A 304 0.41 5.61 15.46
CA ASP A 304 1.86 5.53 15.63
C ASP A 304 2.57 6.86 15.29
N LEU A 305 2.08 7.63 14.30
CA LEU A 305 2.70 8.89 13.86
C LEU A 305 2.75 9.95 14.96
N GLU A 306 1.80 9.91 15.90
CA GLU A 306 1.79 10.82 17.05
C GLU A 306 3.03 10.64 17.94
N LYS A 307 3.57 9.42 18.00
CA LYS A 307 4.73 9.07 18.84
C LYS A 307 6.06 9.17 18.08
N TRP A 308 6.03 9.32 16.76
CA TRP A 308 7.23 9.33 15.94
C TRP A 308 8.08 10.57 16.15
N LYS A 309 9.39 10.38 16.06
CA LYS A 309 10.38 11.47 16.08
C LYS A 309 10.28 12.23 14.77
N VAL A 310 10.46 13.54 14.82
CA VAL A 310 10.52 14.38 13.62
C VAL A 310 11.92 14.95 13.46
N GLU A 311 12.47 14.82 12.27
CA GLU A 311 13.75 15.37 11.87
C GLU A 311 13.59 16.16 10.56
N PHE A 312 14.39 17.21 10.42
CA PHE A 312 14.49 17.98 9.18
C PHE A 312 15.89 17.81 8.63
N LYS A 313 15.99 17.36 7.39
CA LYS A 313 17.27 17.13 6.73
C LYS A 313 17.19 17.65 5.31
N ASP A 314 18.05 18.62 5.00
CA ASP A 314 18.10 19.28 3.70
C ASP A 314 16.72 19.84 3.28
N LYS A 315 16.08 19.20 2.31
CA LYS A 315 14.76 19.56 1.77
C LYS A 315 13.68 18.57 2.18
N SER A 316 13.86 17.89 3.30
CA SER A 316 13.00 16.78 3.70
C SER A 316 12.59 16.89 5.16
N MET A 317 11.31 16.64 5.41
CA MET A 317 10.80 16.32 6.74
C MET A 317 10.70 14.81 6.86
N ILE A 318 11.24 14.26 7.95
CA ILE A 318 11.28 12.82 8.20
C ILE A 318 10.60 12.56 9.54
N LEU A 319 9.56 11.74 9.55
CA LEU A 319 8.97 11.18 10.76
C LEU A 319 9.36 9.72 10.85
N SER A 320 9.90 9.27 11.98
CA SER A 320 10.30 7.86 12.14
C SER A 320 10.00 7.31 13.53
N GLY A 321 9.71 6.01 13.59
CA GLY A 321 9.44 5.31 14.83
C GLY A 321 9.01 3.86 14.63
N LEU A 322 8.59 3.22 15.72
CA LEU A 322 8.06 1.86 15.67
C LEU A 322 6.64 1.88 15.09
N LEU A 323 6.31 0.84 14.31
CA LEU A 323 4.95 0.54 13.87
C LEU A 323 4.34 -0.51 14.81
N SER A 324 3.14 -0.21 15.30
CA SER A 324 2.32 -1.17 16.03
C SER A 324 1.76 -2.25 15.09
N GLN A 325 1.24 -3.34 15.63
CA GLN A 325 0.54 -4.35 14.81
C GLN A 325 -0.68 -3.77 14.09
N ASP A 326 -1.47 -2.96 14.78
CA ASP A 326 -2.61 -2.25 14.19
C ASP A 326 -2.14 -1.29 13.08
N GLY A 327 -1.04 -0.58 13.33
CA GLY A 327 -0.46 0.32 12.34
C GLY A 327 0.03 -0.40 11.09
N MET A 328 0.68 -1.56 11.25
CA MET A 328 1.03 -2.43 10.13
C MET A 328 -0.20 -2.87 9.36
N ARG A 329 -1.26 -3.38 10.03
CA ARG A 329 -2.51 -3.81 9.36
C ARG A 329 -3.10 -2.68 8.50
N ARG A 330 -3.14 -1.45 9.02
CA ARG A 330 -3.68 -0.27 8.33
C ARG A 330 -2.83 0.15 7.14
N VAL A 331 -1.53 0.29 7.35
CA VAL A 331 -0.57 0.63 6.29
C VAL A 331 -0.63 -0.39 5.16
N PHE A 332 -0.65 -1.68 5.50
CA PHE A 332 -0.70 -2.78 4.55
C PHE A 332 -2.07 -2.97 3.92
N SER A 333 -3.15 -2.49 4.55
CA SER A 333 -4.48 -2.47 3.93
C SER A 333 -4.58 -1.58 2.70
N ILE A 334 -3.61 -0.68 2.49
CA ILE A 334 -3.51 0.13 1.28
C ILE A 334 -3.19 -0.76 0.06
N LEU A 335 -2.55 -1.91 0.29
CA LEU A 335 -2.15 -2.84 -0.75
C LEU A 335 -3.28 -3.82 -1.02
N GLU A 336 -3.69 -3.85 -2.28
CA GLU A 336 -4.83 -4.62 -2.75
C GLU A 336 -4.32 -5.72 -3.69
N ILE A 337 -3.74 -6.77 -3.12
CA ILE A 337 -3.21 -7.91 -3.87
C ILE A 337 -4.02 -9.17 -3.49
N PRO A 338 -4.37 -10.02 -4.48
CA PRO A 338 -4.96 -11.33 -4.23
C PRO A 338 -4.14 -12.13 -3.21
N SER A 339 -4.85 -12.81 -2.31
CA SER A 339 -4.21 -13.49 -1.18
C SER A 339 -4.15 -15.01 -1.34
N THR A 340 -4.76 -15.60 -2.36
CA THR A 340 -4.82 -17.06 -2.53
C THR A 340 -3.49 -17.63 -3.03
N LYS A 341 -3.07 -18.79 -2.50
CA LYS A 341 -1.99 -19.59 -3.11
C LYS A 341 -2.54 -20.36 -4.31
N PHE A 342 -2.54 -19.72 -5.47
CA PHE A 342 -3.14 -20.27 -6.68
C PHE A 342 -2.36 -21.46 -7.26
N SER A 343 -1.05 -21.57 -7.00
CA SER A 343 -0.23 -22.66 -7.54
C SER A 343 -0.66 -24.04 -7.04
N GLU A 344 -1.19 -24.14 -5.82
CA GLU A 344 -1.65 -25.41 -5.22
C GLU A 344 -2.96 -25.91 -5.86
N LEU A 345 -3.73 -25.02 -6.48
CA LEU A 345 -4.99 -25.36 -7.15
C LEU A 345 -4.80 -25.90 -8.58
N LYS A 346 -3.56 -26.14 -9.01
CA LYS A 346 -3.25 -26.60 -10.38
C LYS A 346 -3.76 -28.01 -10.65
N ASP A 347 -3.65 -28.89 -9.65
CA ASP A 347 -3.87 -30.33 -9.78
C ASP A 347 -5.14 -30.81 -9.03
N GLU A 348 -5.91 -29.89 -8.42
CA GLU A 348 -7.17 -30.24 -7.76
C GLU A 348 -8.27 -30.53 -8.78
N ASP A 349 -8.96 -31.66 -8.64
CA ASP A 349 -10.10 -32.04 -9.49
C ASP A 349 -11.28 -31.06 -9.38
N LEU A 350 -12.08 -30.96 -10.46
CA LEU A 350 -13.28 -30.11 -10.57
C LEU A 350 -14.50 -30.63 -9.78
N SER A 351 -14.33 -31.73 -9.04
CA SER A 351 -15.39 -32.29 -8.20
C SER A 351 -15.75 -31.31 -7.08
N PRO A 352 -17.01 -31.28 -6.61
CA PRO A 352 -17.36 -30.58 -5.38
C PRO A 352 -16.38 -30.99 -4.29
N GLY A 353 -15.81 -30.02 -3.57
CA GLY A 353 -14.97 -30.31 -2.41
C GLY A 353 -15.69 -31.30 -1.49
N SER A 354 -14.93 -32.17 -0.81
CA SER A 354 -15.55 -33.02 0.20
C SER A 354 -16.34 -32.16 1.20
N PRO A 355 -17.42 -32.68 1.81
CA PRO A 355 -18.17 -31.93 2.82
C PRO A 355 -17.27 -31.30 3.89
N ASP A 356 -16.20 -32.00 4.28
CA ASP A 356 -15.20 -31.49 5.23
C ASP A 356 -14.37 -30.33 4.65
N ALA A 357 -13.98 -30.39 3.37
CA ALA A 357 -13.26 -29.31 2.71
C ALA A 357 -14.13 -28.04 2.60
N VAL A 358 -15.43 -28.23 2.31
CA VAL A 358 -16.39 -27.12 2.27
C VAL A 358 -16.57 -26.50 3.66
N ALA A 359 -16.73 -27.33 4.69
CA ALA A 359 -16.84 -26.87 6.08
C ALA A 359 -15.60 -26.05 6.51
N GLN A 360 -14.40 -26.53 6.17
CA GLN A 360 -13.15 -25.88 6.56
C GLN A 360 -12.92 -24.55 5.82
N ALA A 361 -13.15 -24.52 4.51
CA ALA A 361 -13.05 -23.30 3.71
C ALA A 361 -14.09 -22.26 4.18
N SER A 362 -15.32 -22.70 4.46
CA SER A 362 -16.39 -21.87 5.02
C SER A 362 -16.02 -21.27 6.37
N LEU A 363 -15.47 -22.07 7.29
CA LEU A 363 -15.01 -21.61 8.60
C LEU A 363 -13.89 -20.56 8.47
N THR A 364 -12.96 -20.78 7.56
CA THR A 364 -11.86 -19.85 7.29
C THR A 364 -12.36 -18.54 6.70
N TYR A 365 -13.30 -18.60 5.77
CA TYR A 365 -13.94 -17.44 5.18
C TYR A 365 -14.64 -16.59 6.25
N PHE A 366 -15.50 -17.22 7.07
CA PHE A 366 -16.22 -16.55 8.16
C PHE A 366 -15.26 -15.86 9.16
N LYS A 367 -14.20 -16.55 9.58
CA LYS A 367 -13.18 -15.98 10.47
C LYS A 367 -12.42 -14.81 9.86
N SER A 368 -12.16 -14.87 8.55
CA SER A 368 -11.47 -13.79 7.84
C SER A 368 -12.35 -12.54 7.79
N VAL A 369 -13.64 -12.69 7.45
CA VAL A 369 -14.61 -11.57 7.44
C VAL A 369 -14.74 -10.95 8.83
N THR A 370 -14.95 -11.76 9.87
CA THR A 370 -15.14 -11.26 11.25
C THR A 370 -13.91 -10.51 11.78
N VAL A 371 -12.70 -11.00 11.52
CA VAL A 371 -11.48 -10.30 11.95
C VAL A 371 -11.28 -8.97 11.20
N LEU A 372 -11.61 -8.91 9.90
CA LEU A 372 -11.61 -7.64 9.16
C LEU A 372 -12.62 -6.65 9.77
N ILE A 373 -13.84 -7.11 10.07
CA ILE A 373 -14.89 -6.28 10.70
C ILE A 373 -14.44 -5.77 12.08
N ASP A 374 -13.90 -6.65 12.94
CA ASP A 374 -13.48 -6.30 14.30
C ASP A 374 -12.31 -5.31 14.32
N ASP A 375 -11.34 -5.49 13.42
CA ASP A 375 -10.21 -4.57 13.29
C ASP A 375 -10.66 -3.19 12.79
N LEU A 376 -11.55 -3.14 11.80
CA LEU A 376 -12.16 -1.89 11.36
C LEU A 376 -12.91 -1.22 12.51
N ARG A 377 -13.76 -1.96 13.23
CA ARG A 377 -14.52 -1.44 14.38
C ARG A 377 -13.61 -0.86 15.46
N LYS A 378 -12.50 -1.55 15.79
CA LYS A 378 -11.50 -1.07 16.75
C LYS A 378 -10.94 0.28 16.32
N TYR A 379 -10.59 0.44 15.05
CA TYR A 379 -10.15 1.72 14.47
C TYR A 379 -11.24 2.80 14.56
N LEU A 380 -12.48 2.48 14.20
CA LEU A 380 -13.59 3.44 14.22
C LEU A 380 -13.92 3.96 15.63
N ARG A 381 -13.58 3.21 16.69
CA ARG A 381 -13.80 3.63 18.08
C ARG A 381 -12.96 4.85 18.43
N THR A 382 -11.72 4.91 17.95
CA THR A 382 -10.74 5.97 18.20
C THR A 382 -10.78 7.04 17.11
N ASN A 383 -11.11 6.69 15.87
CA ASN A 383 -11.02 7.57 14.69
C ASN A 383 -12.42 7.81 14.08
N ARG A 384 -13.35 8.28 14.92
CA ARG A 384 -14.79 8.35 14.62
C ARG A 384 -15.16 9.21 13.40
N ASP A 385 -14.38 10.24 13.11
CA ASP A 385 -14.71 11.25 12.12
C ASP A 385 -14.14 10.98 10.74
N ASN A 386 -13.19 10.04 10.58
CA ASN A 386 -12.59 9.79 9.28
C ASN A 386 -12.27 8.31 8.99
N HIS A 387 -13.20 7.69 8.26
CA HIS A 387 -13.19 6.25 7.99
C HIS A 387 -13.58 5.85 6.58
N ILE A 388 -13.88 6.80 5.68
CA ILE A 388 -14.33 6.49 4.31
C ILE A 388 -13.33 5.53 3.64
N VAL A 389 -12.05 5.88 3.69
CA VAL A 389 -10.97 5.11 3.06
C VAL A 389 -10.90 3.68 3.59
N TYR A 390 -10.80 3.51 4.92
CA TYR A 390 -10.68 2.17 5.50
C TYR A 390 -11.96 1.36 5.37
N THR A 391 -13.14 1.98 5.46
CA THR A 391 -14.41 1.28 5.24
C THR A 391 -14.49 0.69 3.83
N GLU A 392 -14.12 1.43 2.79
CA GLU A 392 -14.10 0.89 1.42
C GLU A 392 -13.00 -0.13 1.17
N ARG A 393 -11.83 0.05 1.78
CA ARG A 393 -10.73 -0.91 1.66
C ARG A 393 -11.11 -2.24 2.29
N TYR A 394 -11.77 -2.22 3.44
CA TYR A 394 -12.20 -3.45 4.12
C TYR A 394 -13.33 -4.13 3.35
N ALA A 395 -14.25 -3.37 2.74
CA ALA A 395 -15.22 -3.94 1.78
C ALA A 395 -14.52 -4.66 0.63
N ARG A 396 -13.54 -4.02 -0.01
CA ARG A 396 -12.76 -4.62 -1.10
C ARG A 396 -11.94 -5.85 -0.66
N LYS A 397 -11.44 -5.86 0.58
CA LYS A 397 -10.75 -7.03 1.12
C LYS A 397 -11.68 -8.23 1.28
N ILE A 398 -12.91 -7.99 1.74
CA ILE A 398 -13.93 -9.05 1.88
C ILE A 398 -14.28 -9.63 0.51
N ASP A 399 -14.52 -8.80 -0.50
CA ASP A 399 -14.82 -9.24 -1.87
C ASP A 399 -13.70 -10.06 -2.53
N ARG A 400 -12.46 -9.95 -2.03
CA ARG A 400 -11.28 -10.65 -2.56
C ARG A 400 -10.86 -11.83 -1.70
N LEU A 401 -11.69 -12.23 -0.73
CA LEU A 401 -11.46 -13.46 0.00
C LEU A 401 -11.67 -14.67 -0.93
N PRO A 402 -10.91 -15.76 -0.77
CA PRO A 402 -11.09 -16.95 -1.58
C PRO A 402 -12.52 -17.49 -1.44
N ILE A 403 -13.18 -17.76 -2.58
CA ILE A 403 -14.58 -18.23 -2.60
C ILE A 403 -14.71 -19.73 -2.90
N LEU A 404 -13.61 -20.39 -3.26
CA LEU A 404 -13.62 -21.81 -3.62
C LEU A 404 -14.01 -22.67 -2.41
N ASN A 405 -14.97 -23.57 -2.62
CA ASN A 405 -15.54 -24.46 -1.59
C ASN A 405 -16.15 -23.71 -0.38
N VAL A 406 -16.53 -22.44 -0.53
CA VAL A 406 -17.23 -21.70 0.53
C VAL A 406 -18.74 -21.88 0.35
N ASP A 407 -19.45 -22.07 1.47
CA ASP A 407 -20.91 -22.13 1.51
C ASP A 407 -21.55 -20.88 0.89
N GLU A 408 -22.56 -21.06 0.04
CA GLU A 408 -23.22 -19.96 -0.70
C GLU A 408 -23.83 -18.90 0.24
N ASP A 409 -24.34 -19.30 1.42
CA ASP A 409 -24.91 -18.35 2.37
C ASP A 409 -23.82 -17.49 3.04
N LEU A 410 -22.61 -18.04 3.21
CA LEU A 410 -21.46 -17.27 3.68
C LEU A 410 -20.92 -16.32 2.61
N LEU A 411 -20.96 -16.71 1.34
CA LEU A 411 -20.62 -15.81 0.24
C LEU A 411 -21.60 -14.64 0.17
N THR A 412 -22.89 -14.91 0.32
CA THR A 412 -23.95 -13.89 0.39
C THR A 412 -23.71 -12.96 1.59
N TYR A 413 -23.50 -13.51 2.78
CA TYR A 413 -23.14 -12.72 3.98
C TYR A 413 -21.91 -11.82 3.75
N GLY A 414 -20.83 -12.34 3.15
CA GLY A 414 -19.64 -11.54 2.87
C GLY A 414 -19.94 -10.39 1.90
N SER A 415 -20.72 -10.64 0.84
CA SER A 415 -21.18 -9.63 -0.11
C SER A 415 -22.00 -8.54 0.58
N ASP A 416 -22.96 -8.92 1.43
CA ASP A 416 -23.86 -8.00 2.14
C ASP A 416 -23.08 -7.11 3.11
N VAL A 417 -22.11 -7.68 3.84
CA VAL A 417 -21.19 -6.89 4.69
C VAL A 417 -20.40 -5.90 3.84
N ALA A 418 -19.82 -6.33 2.72
CA ALA A 418 -19.01 -5.44 1.88
C ALA A 418 -19.85 -4.32 1.25
N GLU A 419 -21.08 -4.61 0.79
CA GLU A 419 -22.04 -3.63 0.31
C GLU A 419 -22.42 -2.63 1.42
N THR A 420 -22.72 -3.12 2.61
CA THR A 420 -23.05 -2.29 3.77
C THR A 420 -21.92 -1.33 4.11
N LEU A 421 -20.67 -1.80 4.11
CA LEU A 421 -19.49 -0.95 4.29
C LEU A 421 -19.39 0.12 3.19
N ARG A 422 -19.56 -0.23 1.91
CA ARG A 422 -19.61 0.77 0.82
C ARG A 422 -20.72 1.79 1.02
N GLY A 423 -21.89 1.37 1.50
CA GLY A 423 -23.02 2.23 1.84
C GLY A 423 -22.65 3.29 2.89
N ILE A 424 -21.90 2.90 3.94
CA ILE A 424 -21.38 3.83 4.94
C ILE A 424 -20.46 4.88 4.31
N ALA A 425 -19.52 4.45 3.45
CA ALA A 425 -18.59 5.34 2.76
C ALA A 425 -19.32 6.33 1.83
N LEU A 426 -20.29 5.83 1.05
CA LEU A 426 -21.13 6.64 0.16
C LEU A 426 -21.94 7.68 0.93
N ALA A 427 -22.57 7.30 2.04
CA ALA A 427 -23.33 8.22 2.88
C ALA A 427 -22.47 9.38 3.40
N LYS A 428 -21.21 9.10 3.77
CA LYS A 428 -20.25 10.11 4.20
C LYS A 428 -19.81 11.04 3.07
N ARG A 429 -19.54 10.52 1.86
CA ARG A 429 -19.28 11.37 0.68
C ARG A 429 -20.47 12.26 0.33
N ALA A 430 -21.67 11.69 0.34
CA ALA A 430 -22.90 12.44 0.08
C ALA A 430 -23.10 13.57 1.09
N ALA A 431 -22.80 13.34 2.37
CA ALA A 431 -22.81 14.41 3.39
C ALA A 431 -21.78 15.52 3.10
N GLY A 432 -20.58 15.17 2.62
CA GLY A 432 -19.57 16.13 2.16
C GLY A 432 -20.08 17.00 1.00
N SER A 433 -20.63 16.37 -0.05
CA SER A 433 -21.25 17.07 -1.19
C SER A 433 -22.38 18.00 -0.76
N ARG A 434 -23.33 17.50 0.04
CA ARG A 434 -24.46 18.30 0.57
C ARG A 434 -23.97 19.46 1.42
N THR A 435 -22.91 19.28 2.22
CA THR A 435 -22.27 20.36 2.97
C THR A 435 -21.73 21.43 2.02
N GLY A 436 -21.07 21.03 0.93
CA GLY A 436 -20.56 21.94 -0.11
C GLY A 436 -21.69 22.76 -0.74
N VAL A 437 -22.75 22.10 -1.20
CA VAL A 437 -23.94 22.74 -1.79
C VAL A 437 -24.59 23.71 -0.80
N ARG A 438 -24.82 23.29 0.45
CA ARG A 438 -25.39 24.15 1.49
C ARG A 438 -24.48 25.34 1.77
N ASN A 439 -23.16 25.16 1.82
CA ASN A 439 -22.21 26.23 2.07
C ASN A 439 -22.10 27.23 0.91
N ALA A 440 -22.31 26.80 -0.34
CA ALA A 440 -22.39 27.69 -1.49
C ALA A 440 -23.62 28.61 -1.43
N SER A 441 -24.71 28.14 -0.81
CA SER A 441 -25.91 28.97 -0.57
C SER A 441 -25.78 29.94 0.61
N VAL A 442 -24.70 29.88 1.40
CA VAL A 442 -24.44 30.80 2.51
C VAL A 442 -23.85 32.11 1.99
N TYR A 443 -24.72 33.03 1.54
CA TYR A 443 -24.40 34.43 1.28
C TYR A 443 -25.37 35.34 2.05
N GLY A 444 -24.84 36.36 2.75
CA GLY A 444 -25.64 37.46 3.30
C GLY A 444 -26.68 37.09 4.37
N ASN A 445 -26.37 36.19 5.30
CA ASN A 445 -27.36 35.68 6.27
C ASN A 445 -27.72 36.74 7.35
N TYR A 446 -28.67 37.63 7.05
CA TYR A 446 -29.40 38.42 8.04
C TYR A 446 -30.53 37.56 8.60
N SER A 447 -30.32 36.97 9.78
CA SER A 447 -31.39 36.28 10.50
C SER A 447 -32.20 37.31 11.30
N TYR A 448 -33.45 37.52 10.91
CA TYR A 448 -34.45 38.22 11.72
C TYR A 448 -34.99 37.25 12.76
N ASN A 449 -34.69 37.49 14.03
CA ASN A 449 -35.35 36.80 15.14
C ASN A 449 -36.24 37.83 15.86
N TYR A 450 -37.55 37.68 15.73
CA TYR A 450 -38.52 38.48 16.47
C TYR A 450 -38.68 37.84 17.84
N ASP A 451 -37.96 38.34 18.84
CA ASP A 451 -38.24 38.03 20.25
C ASP A 451 -38.71 39.29 20.97
N SER A 452 -39.84 39.15 21.65
CA SER A 452 -40.77 40.23 22.02
C SER A 452 -40.28 41.16 23.13
N ASN A 453 -39.03 41.10 23.61
CA ASN A 453 -38.65 41.96 24.74
C ASN A 453 -37.15 42.27 24.96
N ASN A 454 -36.26 42.08 23.99
CA ASN A 454 -34.93 42.72 24.03
C ASN A 454 -34.21 42.62 22.69
N ASN A 455 -34.00 43.75 22.01
CA ASN A 455 -33.30 43.82 20.71
C ASN A 455 -31.78 43.65 20.91
N TYR A 456 -31.32 42.41 20.99
CA TYR A 456 -29.90 42.06 20.84
C TYR A 456 -29.63 41.59 19.41
N TYR A 457 -28.91 42.41 18.64
CA TYR A 457 -28.50 42.11 17.27
C TYR A 457 -27.46 40.98 17.26
N GLY A 458 -27.90 39.75 17.01
CA GLY A 458 -27.01 38.60 16.88
C GLY A 458 -26.50 38.41 15.45
N ARG A 459 -25.31 38.92 15.11
CA ARG A 459 -24.65 38.59 13.84
C ARG A 459 -24.13 37.15 13.89
N ARG A 460 -24.87 36.16 13.37
CA ARG A 460 -24.28 34.84 13.13
C ARG A 460 -23.28 34.97 11.99
N SER A 461 -21.99 34.82 12.31
CA SER A 461 -20.94 34.75 11.29
C SER A 461 -21.27 33.67 10.27
N ASN A 462 -21.09 33.95 8.97
CA ASN A 462 -21.23 32.95 7.91
C ASN A 462 -20.37 31.70 8.19
N ALA A 463 -19.25 31.86 8.91
CA ALA A 463 -18.44 30.75 9.39
C ALA A 463 -19.22 29.81 10.32
N ASN A 464 -20.02 30.34 11.24
CA ASN A 464 -20.83 29.56 12.18
C ASN A 464 -21.93 28.77 11.46
N VAL A 465 -22.55 29.36 10.43
CA VAL A 465 -23.56 28.69 9.59
C VAL A 465 -22.93 27.55 8.79
N LYS A 466 -21.75 27.77 8.19
CA LYS A 466 -21.02 26.73 7.46
C LYS A 466 -20.59 25.57 8.38
N ILE A 467 -20.19 25.87 9.61
CA ILE A 467 -19.90 24.86 10.64
C ILE A 467 -21.17 24.08 10.99
N GLN A 468 -22.29 24.77 11.24
CA GLN A 468 -23.57 24.12 11.54
C GLN A 468 -24.02 23.18 10.42
N ASN A 469 -24.01 23.64 9.16
CA ASN A 469 -24.35 22.82 7.99
C ASN A 469 -23.50 21.54 7.94
N ARG A 470 -22.18 21.67 8.14
CA ARG A 470 -21.26 20.53 8.19
C ARG A 470 -21.63 19.57 9.31
N THR A 471 -21.87 20.07 10.52
CA THR A 471 -22.22 19.24 11.68
C THR A 471 -23.52 18.48 11.46
N GLU A 472 -24.54 19.12 10.90
CA GLU A 472 -25.83 18.49 10.61
C GLU A 472 -25.71 17.36 9.58
N GLU A 473 -25.08 17.63 8.43
CA GLU A 473 -24.92 16.62 7.38
C GLU A 473 -24.02 15.47 7.83
N GLN A 474 -22.95 15.76 8.58
CA GLN A 474 -22.10 14.73 9.17
C GLN A 474 -22.82 13.88 10.22
N SER A 475 -23.74 14.48 11.00
CA SER A 475 -24.55 13.75 11.99
C SER A 475 -25.50 12.76 11.32
N LYS A 476 -26.13 13.14 10.20
CA LYS A 476 -26.97 12.23 9.40
C LYS A 476 -26.18 11.03 8.89
N ALA A 477 -25.00 11.27 8.30
CA ALA A 477 -24.13 10.18 7.84
C ALA A 477 -23.62 9.30 8.98
N THR A 478 -23.39 9.88 10.17
CA THR A 478 -23.06 9.10 11.37
C THR A 478 -24.23 8.22 11.83
N GLY A 479 -25.48 8.65 11.64
CA GLY A 479 -26.67 7.83 11.88
C GLY A 479 -26.70 6.57 11.02
N VAL A 480 -26.46 6.71 9.70
CA VAL A 480 -26.37 5.57 8.76
C VAL A 480 -25.35 4.56 9.25
N ARG A 481 -24.15 5.01 9.65
CA ARG A 481 -23.12 4.15 10.21
C ARG A 481 -23.62 3.31 11.38
N PHE A 482 -24.31 3.90 12.35
CA PHE A 482 -24.78 3.14 13.52
C PHE A 482 -25.77 2.05 13.15
N THR A 483 -26.70 2.32 12.24
CA THR A 483 -27.64 1.32 11.72
C THR A 483 -26.91 0.22 10.97
N SER A 484 -26.01 0.57 10.05
CA SER A 484 -25.23 -0.39 9.28
C SER A 484 -24.34 -1.30 10.12
N TRP A 485 -23.76 -0.79 11.22
CA TRP A 485 -22.99 -1.64 12.13
C TRP A 485 -23.86 -2.60 12.94
N LYS A 486 -25.09 -2.21 13.25
CA LYS A 486 -26.05 -3.10 13.88
C LYS A 486 -26.48 -4.21 12.90
N GLU A 487 -26.74 -3.85 11.65
CA GLU A 487 -27.06 -4.82 10.58
C GLU A 487 -25.96 -5.86 10.43
N ILE A 488 -24.69 -5.43 10.32
CA ILE A 488 -23.53 -6.32 10.28
C ILE A 488 -23.48 -7.25 11.51
N GLU A 489 -23.74 -6.76 12.72
CA GLU A 489 -23.75 -7.59 13.94
C GLU A 489 -24.86 -8.65 13.92
N ASP A 490 -26.08 -8.23 13.55
CA ASP A 490 -27.25 -9.10 13.53
C ASP A 490 -27.07 -10.21 12.48
N GLU A 491 -26.59 -9.86 11.28
CA GLU A 491 -26.26 -10.82 10.20
C GLU A 491 -25.12 -11.76 10.59
N THR A 492 -24.04 -11.24 11.17
CA THR A 492 -22.90 -12.04 11.64
C THR A 492 -23.35 -13.07 12.69
N ALA A 493 -24.22 -12.65 13.62
CA ALA A 493 -24.75 -13.56 14.64
C ALA A 493 -25.71 -14.59 14.06
N ALA A 494 -26.52 -14.23 13.05
CA ALA A 494 -27.44 -15.14 12.37
C ALA A 494 -26.67 -16.21 11.59
N ILE A 495 -25.76 -15.81 10.71
CA ILE A 495 -25.00 -16.73 9.86
C ILE A 495 -24.11 -17.66 10.69
N ARG A 496 -23.52 -17.18 11.79
CA ARG A 496 -22.75 -18.02 12.72
C ARG A 496 -23.57 -19.17 13.27
N ARG A 497 -24.78 -18.89 13.78
CA ARG A 497 -25.67 -19.93 14.33
C ARG A 497 -26.08 -20.93 13.26
N GLU A 498 -26.36 -20.43 12.07
CA GLU A 498 -26.75 -21.27 10.94
C GLU A 498 -25.62 -22.21 10.51
N MET A 499 -24.41 -21.68 10.32
CA MET A 499 -23.24 -22.46 9.92
C MET A 499 -22.83 -23.46 11.00
N THR A 500 -22.83 -23.08 12.28
CA THR A 500 -22.58 -24.02 13.39
C THR A 500 -23.58 -25.18 13.38
N LYS A 501 -24.86 -24.90 13.12
CA LYS A 501 -25.89 -25.96 13.00
C LYS A 501 -25.71 -26.81 11.74
N ARG A 502 -25.30 -26.21 10.62
CA ARG A 502 -25.13 -26.90 9.34
C ARG A 502 -23.92 -27.85 9.34
N TYR A 503 -22.78 -27.36 9.83
CA TYR A 503 -21.50 -28.08 9.78
C TYR A 503 -21.13 -28.80 11.07
N GLN A 504 -21.86 -28.57 12.17
CA GLN A 504 -21.56 -29.17 13.49
C GLN A 504 -20.15 -28.83 14.01
N VAL A 505 -19.62 -27.68 13.60
CA VAL A 505 -18.34 -27.10 14.05
C VAL A 505 -18.62 -25.70 14.56
N GLU A 506 -17.89 -25.24 15.57
CA GLU A 506 -18.07 -23.88 16.09
C GLU A 506 -17.48 -22.84 15.12
N PHE A 507 -18.35 -22.02 14.55
CA PHE A 507 -18.01 -20.89 13.69
C PHE A 507 -17.62 -19.65 14.49
#